data_AF-A0A0K1UG73-F1
#
_entry.id   AF-A0A0K1UG73-F1
#
_cell.length_a   1.000
_cell.length_b   1.000
_cell.length_c   1.000
_cell.angle_alpha   90.00
_cell.angle_beta   90.00
_cell.angle_gamma   90.00
#
_symmetry.space_group_name_H-M   'P 1'
#
loop_
_entity.id
_entity.type
_entity.pdbx_description
1 polymer ?
#
loop_
_entity_poly.entity_id
_entity_poly.type
_entity_poly.pdbx_seq_one_letter_code
_entity_poly.pdbx_strand_id
1 'polypeptide(L)'
;MNKRLDSTLEDGCSEFNRVDGQVRIALCRGRFFEAPFAEFDAYVERVVQHGGIFYRLMLVHRYTQKTFNKTGFSTIESEKSEVLALWDMLQRYMDVTQPLPDTPRLEPFRHLDPVTAEHDRKTGRNPRYWRDLDLESWKDGEGWTEVHQRQSRFPWGSRTCKLTPQLGKISMEEYRKLRPPGAWPI
;
A
#
# COMPACT_ATOMS: atom_id res chain seq x y z
N MET A 1 -18.58 19.08 18.68
CA MET A 1 -17.79 18.51 17.56
C MET A 1 -16.32 18.77 17.83
N ASN A 2 -15.50 17.71 17.78
CA ASN A 2 -14.15 17.66 18.36
C ASN A 2 -13.14 18.53 17.60
N LYS A 3 -12.64 19.60 18.22
CA LYS A 3 -11.49 20.40 17.72
C LYS A 3 -10.25 19.54 17.36
N ARG A 4 -10.10 18.35 17.96
CA ARG A 4 -9.03 17.39 17.66
C ARG A 4 -9.20 16.66 16.32
N LEU A 5 -10.44 16.48 15.85
CA LEU A 5 -10.74 15.89 14.54
C LEU A 5 -10.50 16.90 13.42
N ASP A 6 -10.87 18.17 13.64
CA ASP A 6 -10.57 19.24 12.66
C ASP A 6 -9.07 19.47 12.50
N SER A 7 -8.29 19.49 13.59
CA SER A 7 -6.83 19.67 13.50
C SER A 7 -6.11 18.52 12.78
N THR A 8 -6.66 17.31 12.82
CA THR A 8 -6.10 16.15 12.10
C THR A 8 -6.46 16.15 10.61
N LEU A 9 -7.56 16.81 10.22
CA LEU A 9 -7.87 17.08 8.82
C LEU A 9 -7.01 18.25 8.28
N GLU A 10 -6.68 19.24 9.11
CA GLU A 10 -5.75 20.34 8.79
C GLU A 10 -4.28 19.89 8.66
N ASP A 11 -3.87 18.82 9.36
CA ASP A 11 -2.50 18.26 9.30
C ASP A 11 -2.14 17.61 7.95
N GLY A 12 -3.07 17.59 7.00
CA GLY A 12 -2.82 17.20 5.62
C GLY A 12 -3.03 15.71 5.35
N CYS A 13 -3.46 15.39 4.13
CA CYS A 13 -3.75 14.01 3.73
C CYS A 13 -2.48 13.29 3.25
N SER A 14 -2.20 12.13 3.87
CA SER A 14 -1.24 11.17 3.32
C SER A 14 -1.89 10.40 2.19
N GLU A 15 -1.20 10.28 1.05
CA GLU A 15 -1.72 9.60 -0.13
C GLU A 15 -0.64 8.84 -0.87
N PHE A 16 -1.08 7.75 -1.50
CA PHE A 16 -0.34 7.03 -2.52
C PHE A 16 -0.98 7.39 -3.85
N ASN A 17 -0.29 8.18 -4.66
CA ASN A 17 -0.79 8.57 -5.96
C ASN A 17 -0.21 7.64 -7.03
N ARG A 18 -1.07 6.75 -7.52
CA ARG A 18 -0.66 5.79 -8.55
C ARG A 18 -0.46 6.43 -9.93
N VAL A 19 -1.03 7.61 -10.19
CA VAL A 19 -0.97 8.26 -11.51
C VAL A 19 0.43 8.86 -11.76
N ASP A 20 0.99 9.53 -10.76
CA ASP A 20 2.34 10.11 -10.82
C ASP A 20 3.42 9.21 -10.17
N GLY A 21 3.00 8.15 -9.46
CA GLY A 21 3.89 7.24 -8.74
C GLY A 21 4.49 7.83 -7.47
N GLN A 22 3.94 8.95 -6.96
CA GLN A 22 4.41 9.63 -5.77
C GLN A 22 3.69 9.16 -4.51
N VAL A 23 4.42 9.21 -3.39
CA VAL A 23 3.86 9.02 -2.06
C VAL A 23 4.05 10.31 -1.30
N ARG A 24 2.93 10.87 -0.82
CA ARG A 24 2.92 12.01 0.08
C ARG A 24 2.52 11.53 1.46
N ILE A 25 3.38 11.73 2.45
CA ILE A 25 3.13 11.38 3.84
C ILE A 25 3.04 12.68 4.63
N ALA A 26 1.90 12.90 5.26
CA ALA A 26 1.68 14.03 6.13
C ALA A 26 2.63 13.98 7.32
N LEU A 27 3.29 15.10 7.56
CA LEU A 27 4.07 15.39 8.73
C LEU A 27 3.26 16.35 9.60
N CYS A 28 3.60 16.50 10.87
CA CYS A 28 2.93 17.46 11.75
C CYS A 28 2.99 18.90 11.21
N ARG A 29 1.92 19.66 11.44
CA ARG A 29 1.81 21.11 11.17
C ARG A 29 1.79 21.44 9.67
N GLY A 30 1.00 20.69 8.90
CA GLY A 30 0.76 20.96 7.47
C GLY A 30 2.00 20.77 6.58
N ARG A 31 3.00 20.04 7.05
CA ARG A 31 4.20 19.71 6.28
C ARG A 31 4.00 18.34 5.64
N PHE A 32 4.66 18.09 4.52
CA PHE A 32 4.58 16.80 3.83
C PHE A 32 5.96 16.28 3.48
N PHE A 33 6.10 14.96 3.54
CA PHE A 33 7.19 14.24 2.92
C PHE A 33 6.69 13.64 1.62
N GLU A 34 7.23 14.08 0.49
CA GLU A 34 6.81 13.62 -0.83
C GLU A 34 7.99 13.00 -1.57
N ALA A 35 7.87 11.75 -2.00
CA ALA A 35 8.91 11.08 -2.77
C ALA A 35 8.31 9.99 -3.67
N PRO A 36 8.98 9.62 -4.78
CA PRO A 36 8.58 8.47 -5.59
C PRO A 36 8.47 7.19 -4.76
N PHE A 37 7.44 6.38 -5.00
CA PHE A 37 7.20 5.13 -4.26
C PHE A 37 8.38 4.14 -4.35
N ALA A 38 9.08 4.13 -5.49
CA ALA A 38 10.25 3.29 -5.70
C ALA A 38 11.46 3.66 -4.80
N GLU A 39 11.42 4.83 -4.15
CA GLU A 39 12.43 5.25 -3.17
C GLU A 39 12.15 4.70 -1.76
N PHE A 40 11.00 4.04 -1.54
CA PHE A 40 10.65 3.45 -0.25
C PHE A 40 10.96 1.96 -0.21
N ASP A 41 11.62 1.56 0.87
CA ASP A 41 11.86 0.17 1.24
C ASP A 41 10.87 -0.23 2.35
N ALA A 42 10.29 -1.41 2.24
CA ALA A 42 9.33 -1.93 3.20
C ALA A 42 9.98 -2.90 4.20
N TYR A 43 9.68 -2.72 5.47
CA TYR A 43 10.14 -3.55 6.57
C TYR A 43 8.96 -4.06 7.40
N VAL A 44 9.13 -5.24 7.98
CA VAL A 44 8.21 -5.78 8.99
C VAL A 44 8.71 -5.37 10.37
N GLU A 45 7.98 -4.48 11.02
CA GLU A 45 8.20 -4.12 12.42
C GLU A 45 7.51 -5.13 13.33
N ARG A 46 8.23 -5.63 14.34
CA ARG A 46 7.65 -6.46 15.41
C ARG A 46 7.20 -5.55 16.56
N VAL A 47 5.91 -5.60 16.89
CA VAL A 47 5.30 -4.81 17.96
C VAL A 47 4.95 -5.75 19.11
N VAL A 48 5.61 -5.59 20.25
CA VAL A 48 5.32 -6.39 21.46
C VAL A 48 4.33 -5.63 22.33
N GLN A 49 3.18 -6.24 22.60
CA GLN A 49 2.15 -5.66 23.46
C GLN A 49 1.68 -6.67 24.51
N HIS A 50 0.92 -6.20 25.50
CA HIS A 50 0.25 -7.08 26.45
C HIS A 50 -0.76 -7.95 25.67
N GLY A 51 -0.48 -9.25 25.56
CA GLY A 51 -1.30 -10.20 24.79
C GLY A 51 -0.59 -10.86 23.61
N GLY A 52 0.62 -10.43 23.23
CA GLY A 52 1.41 -11.18 22.24
C GLY A 52 2.35 -10.34 21.38
N ILE A 53 2.76 -10.97 20.28
CA ILE A 53 3.62 -10.40 19.25
C ILE A 53 2.73 -10.05 18.07
N PHE A 54 2.82 -8.80 17.63
CA PHE A 54 2.13 -8.30 16.46
C PHE A 54 3.14 -7.78 15.44
N TYR A 55 2.66 -7.52 14.24
CA TYR A 55 3.47 -7.08 13.10
C TYR A 55 2.87 -5.84 12.48
N ARG A 56 3.71 -5.01 11.86
CA ARG A 56 3.27 -3.80 11.16
C ARG A 56 4.17 -3.47 9.98
N LEU A 57 3.58 -2.90 8.93
CA LEU A 57 4.31 -2.36 7.79
C LEU A 57 5.00 -1.04 8.18
N MET A 58 6.33 -1.03 8.08
CA MET A 58 7.16 0.17 8.18
C MET A 58 7.72 0.51 6.79
N LEU A 59 7.51 1.74 6.34
CA LEU A 59 8.13 2.26 5.13
C LEU A 59 9.35 3.10 5.51
N VAL A 60 10.47 2.87 4.84
CA VAL A 60 11.72 3.61 5.05
C VAL A 60 12.13 4.23 3.73
N HIS A 61 12.30 5.55 3.71
CA HIS A 61 12.79 6.22 2.53
C HIS A 61 14.31 6.01 2.39
N ARG A 62 14.72 5.35 1.30
CA ARG A 62 16.07 4.83 1.09
C ARG A 62 17.18 5.86 1.24
N TYR A 63 16.98 7.07 0.73
CA TYR A 63 18.03 8.08 0.69
C TYR A 63 18.12 8.94 1.95
N THR A 64 16.99 9.14 2.64
CA THR A 64 16.94 10.01 3.83
C THR A 64 16.86 9.23 5.13
N GLN A 65 16.68 7.90 5.04
CA GLN A 65 16.48 6.99 6.17
C GLN A 65 15.28 7.38 7.06
N LYS A 66 14.37 8.22 6.55
CA LYS A 66 13.14 8.58 7.28
C LYS A 66 12.21 7.38 7.32
N THR A 67 11.71 7.09 8.52
CA THR A 67 10.85 5.95 8.79
C THR A 67 9.40 6.39 8.98
N PHE A 68 8.47 5.60 8.46
CA PHE A 68 7.04 5.84 8.48
C PHE A 68 6.32 4.55 8.88
N ASN A 69 5.91 4.48 10.15
CA ASN A 69 5.16 3.36 10.74
C ASN A 69 3.86 3.81 11.42
N LYS A 70 3.51 5.11 11.31
CA LYS A 70 2.27 5.71 11.83
C LYS A 70 1.40 6.22 10.69
N THR A 71 1.25 5.41 9.65
CA THR A 71 0.41 5.74 8.49
C THR A 71 -0.92 4.95 8.57
N GLY A 72 -1.93 5.38 7.82
CA GLY A 72 -3.20 4.62 7.72
C GLY A 72 -3.05 3.22 7.12
N PHE A 73 -1.89 2.90 6.52
CA PHE A 73 -1.52 1.58 6.00
C PHE A 73 -0.50 0.86 6.88
N SER A 74 -0.27 1.36 8.10
CA SER A 74 0.60 0.74 9.11
C SER A 74 -0.24 0.26 10.29
N THR A 75 -1.32 -0.49 10.03
CA THR A 75 -2.11 -1.15 11.07
C THR A 75 -1.30 -2.26 11.75
N ILE A 76 -1.73 -2.61 12.96
CA ILE A 76 -1.10 -3.68 13.75
C ILE A 76 -1.83 -4.96 13.41
N GLU A 77 -1.09 -5.90 12.83
CA GLU A 77 -1.59 -7.19 12.38
C GLU A 77 -1.13 -8.32 13.29
N SER A 78 -1.99 -9.32 13.48
CA SER A 78 -1.67 -10.50 14.29
C SER A 78 -0.68 -11.44 13.60
N GLU A 79 -0.67 -11.45 12.26
CA GLU A 79 0.17 -12.33 11.46
C GLU A 79 1.13 -11.56 10.54
N LYS A 80 2.33 -12.11 10.36
CA LYS A 80 3.33 -11.54 9.46
C LYS A 80 2.90 -11.60 7.98
N SER A 81 2.16 -12.63 7.59
CA SER A 81 1.59 -12.83 6.25
C SER A 81 0.74 -11.63 5.81
N GLU A 82 -0.07 -11.07 6.71
CA GLU A 82 -0.91 -9.91 6.44
C GLU A 82 -0.09 -8.67 6.09
N VAL A 83 1.02 -8.43 6.80
CA VAL A 83 1.93 -7.32 6.49
C VAL A 83 2.58 -7.49 5.11
N LEU A 84 2.93 -8.73 4.74
CA LEU A 84 3.54 -9.04 3.44
C LEU A 84 2.51 -8.90 2.30
N ALA A 85 1.27 -9.32 2.53
CA ALA A 85 0.16 -9.16 1.60
C ALA A 85 -0.22 -7.70 1.42
N LEU A 86 -0.20 -6.91 2.49
CA LEU A 86 -0.44 -5.47 2.43
C LEU A 86 0.64 -4.76 1.60
N TRP A 87 1.91 -5.11 1.80
CA TRP A 87 2.99 -4.57 0.98
C TRP A 87 2.81 -4.92 -0.51
N ASP A 88 2.38 -6.13 -0.81
CA ASP A 88 2.09 -6.52 -2.19
C ASP A 88 0.88 -5.77 -2.77
N MET A 89 -0.19 -5.62 -2.01
CA MET A 89 -1.37 -4.85 -2.40
C MET A 89 -0.96 -3.42 -2.77
N LEU A 90 -0.08 -2.79 -1.99
CA LEU A 90 0.45 -1.46 -2.29
C LEU A 90 1.29 -1.44 -3.57
N GLN A 91 2.19 -2.41 -3.77
CA GLN A 91 2.95 -2.54 -5.02
C GLN A 91 2.04 -2.70 -6.24
N ARG A 92 1.00 -3.53 -6.11
CA ARG A 92 -0.02 -3.77 -7.15
C ARG A 92 -0.85 -2.51 -7.43
N TYR A 93 -1.20 -1.74 -6.41
CA TYR A 93 -1.93 -0.48 -6.55
C TYR A 93 -1.10 0.59 -7.29
N MET A 94 0.18 0.71 -6.95
CA MET A 94 1.09 1.69 -7.55
C MET A 94 1.58 1.30 -8.95
N ASP A 95 1.42 0.04 -9.35
CA ASP A 95 1.74 -0.43 -10.70
C ASP A 95 0.56 -0.21 -11.65
N VAL A 96 0.63 0.85 -12.46
CA VAL A 96 -0.41 1.23 -13.43
C VAL A 96 -0.56 0.24 -14.60
N THR A 97 0.40 -0.65 -14.82
CA THR A 97 0.32 -1.68 -15.87
C THR A 97 -0.62 -2.83 -15.51
N GLN A 98 -1.08 -2.82 -14.26
CA GLN A 98 -1.76 -3.91 -13.60
C GLN A 98 -3.12 -3.41 -13.08
N PRO A 99 -4.18 -4.26 -13.11
CA PRO A 99 -5.47 -3.85 -12.54
C PRO A 99 -5.34 -3.55 -11.04
N LEU A 100 -6.21 -2.67 -10.54
CA LEU A 100 -6.30 -2.34 -9.13
C LEU A 100 -6.46 -3.60 -8.27
N PRO A 101 -5.85 -3.63 -7.07
CA PRO A 101 -6.12 -4.68 -6.10
C PRO A 101 -7.62 -4.82 -5.86
N ASP A 102 -8.10 -6.05 -5.78
CA ASP A 102 -9.51 -6.31 -5.54
C ASP A 102 -9.82 -6.22 -4.05
N THR A 103 -10.21 -5.02 -3.61
CA THR A 103 -10.54 -4.75 -2.21
C THR A 103 -11.85 -3.96 -2.11
N PRO A 104 -12.60 -4.11 -1.00
CA PRO A 104 -13.85 -3.37 -0.81
C PRO A 104 -13.69 -1.86 -0.99
N ARG A 105 -12.55 -1.30 -0.54
CA ARG A 105 -12.27 0.14 -0.62
C ARG A 105 -12.10 0.65 -2.05
N LEU A 106 -11.61 -0.20 -2.96
CA LEU A 106 -11.34 0.18 -4.34
C LEU A 106 -12.50 -0.14 -5.29
N GLU A 107 -13.45 -0.99 -4.89
CA GLU A 107 -14.60 -1.41 -5.71
C GLU A 107 -15.32 -0.24 -6.42
N PRO A 108 -15.70 0.86 -5.74
CA PRO A 108 -16.41 1.96 -6.37
C PRO A 108 -15.61 2.64 -7.49
N PHE A 109 -14.28 2.54 -7.47
CA PHE A 109 -13.39 3.27 -8.38
C PHE A 109 -12.85 2.40 -9.51
N ARG A 110 -13.09 1.08 -9.50
CA ARG A 110 -12.52 0.14 -10.48
C ARG A 110 -12.85 0.47 -11.93
N HIS A 111 -14.05 0.96 -12.18
CA HIS A 111 -14.51 1.36 -13.51
C HIS A 111 -13.82 2.64 -14.04
N LEU A 112 -13.19 3.43 -13.16
CA LEU A 112 -12.47 4.65 -13.54
C LEU A 112 -11.05 4.36 -14.03
N ASP A 113 -10.50 3.18 -13.70
CA ASP A 113 -9.17 2.76 -14.15
C ASP A 113 -9.27 1.93 -15.44
N PRO A 114 -8.68 2.37 -16.57
CA PRO A 114 -8.83 1.69 -17.86
C PRO A 114 -8.33 0.23 -17.86
N VAL A 115 -7.20 -0.04 -17.19
CA VAL A 115 -6.59 -1.37 -17.11
C VAL A 115 -7.48 -2.30 -16.29
N THR A 116 -8.03 -1.81 -15.19
CA THR A 116 -8.98 -2.54 -14.34
C THR A 116 -10.30 -2.78 -15.04
N ALA A 117 -10.86 -1.77 -15.71
CA ALA A 117 -12.12 -1.90 -16.44
C ALA A 117 -12.01 -2.94 -17.57
N GLU A 118 -10.89 -2.96 -18.31
CA GLU A 118 -10.66 -3.97 -19.32
C GLU A 118 -10.51 -5.38 -18.71
N HIS A 119 -9.75 -5.49 -17.62
CA HIS A 119 -9.57 -6.75 -16.90
C HIS A 119 -10.91 -7.30 -16.38
N ASP A 120 -11.70 -6.48 -15.70
CA ASP A 120 -12.98 -6.85 -15.12
C ASP A 120 -14.00 -7.25 -16.21
N ARG A 121 -13.98 -6.58 -17.38
CA ARG A 121 -14.78 -6.98 -18.55
C ARG A 121 -14.37 -8.34 -19.10
N LYS A 122 -13.07 -8.65 -19.15
CA LYS A 122 -12.56 -9.94 -19.65
C LYS A 122 -12.87 -11.10 -18.71
N THR A 123 -12.83 -10.86 -17.39
CA THR A 123 -13.09 -11.89 -16.38
C THR A 123 -14.56 -12.02 -16.00
N GLY A 124 -15.40 -11.06 -16.38
CA GLY A 124 -16.82 -11.04 -16.01
C GLY A 124 -17.04 -10.73 -14.53
N ARG A 125 -16.13 -9.97 -13.90
CA ARG A 125 -16.19 -9.64 -12.47
C ARG A 125 -17.47 -8.85 -12.15
N ASN A 126 -18.17 -9.23 -11.07
CA ASN A 126 -19.33 -8.50 -10.58
C ASN A 126 -18.90 -7.12 -10.02
N PRO A 127 -19.39 -5.98 -10.55
CA PRO A 127 -19.01 -4.64 -10.08
C PRO A 127 -19.49 -4.30 -8.67
N ARG A 128 -20.37 -5.12 -8.08
CA ARG A 128 -20.88 -4.99 -6.71
C ARG A 128 -20.47 -6.15 -5.81
N TYR A 129 -19.45 -6.92 -6.21
CA TYR A 129 -19.05 -8.12 -5.48
C TYR A 129 -18.88 -7.87 -3.98
N TRP A 130 -18.08 -6.88 -3.58
CA TRP A 130 -17.83 -6.58 -2.17
C TRP A 130 -19.03 -5.93 -1.49
N ARG A 131 -19.77 -5.08 -2.20
CA ARG A 131 -20.96 -4.42 -1.65
C ARG A 131 -22.10 -5.39 -1.34
N ASP A 132 -22.28 -6.39 -2.19
CA ASP A 132 -23.37 -7.37 -2.08
C ASP A 132 -22.90 -8.67 -1.42
N LEU A 133 -21.67 -8.71 -0.92
CA LEU A 133 -21.08 -9.86 -0.23
C LEU A 133 -21.77 -10.11 1.11
N ASP A 134 -22.25 -11.33 1.34
CA ASP A 134 -22.65 -11.77 2.67
C ASP A 134 -21.41 -12.15 3.50
N LEU A 135 -21.11 -11.35 4.53
CA LEU A 135 -19.87 -11.48 5.28
C LEU A 135 -19.75 -12.81 6.03
N GLU A 136 -20.85 -13.31 6.62
CA GLU A 136 -20.84 -14.58 7.37
C GLU A 136 -20.62 -15.76 6.42
N SER A 137 -21.39 -15.84 5.33
CA SER A 137 -21.21 -16.89 4.32
C SER A 137 -19.83 -16.83 3.66
N TRP A 138 -19.32 -15.62 3.40
CA TRP A 138 -17.97 -15.47 2.83
C TRP A 138 -16.90 -15.94 3.80
N LYS A 139 -17.00 -15.55 5.08
CA LYS A 139 -16.04 -15.94 6.11
C LYS A 139 -15.99 -17.45 6.26
N ASP A 140 -17.14 -18.12 6.34
CA ASP A 140 -17.20 -19.58 6.49
C ASP A 140 -16.90 -20.34 5.17
N GLY A 141 -17.00 -19.66 4.03
CA GLY A 141 -16.71 -20.16 2.69
C GLY A 141 -15.38 -19.67 2.14
N GLU A 142 -15.44 -18.93 1.03
CA GLU A 142 -14.29 -18.47 0.22
C GLU A 142 -13.22 -17.74 1.04
N GLY A 143 -13.65 -16.87 1.97
CA GLY A 143 -12.76 -16.04 2.78
C GLY A 143 -11.79 -16.87 3.63
N TRP A 144 -12.31 -17.84 4.39
CA TRP A 144 -11.46 -18.73 5.17
C TRP A 144 -10.77 -19.80 4.32
N THR A 145 -11.53 -20.48 3.46
CA THR A 145 -11.04 -21.69 2.77
C THR A 145 -10.13 -21.39 1.59
N GLU A 146 -10.33 -20.27 0.90
CA GLU A 146 -9.55 -19.90 -0.27
C GLU A 146 -8.61 -18.75 0.04
N VAL A 147 -9.12 -17.59 0.46
CA VAL A 147 -8.33 -16.36 0.57
C VAL A 147 -7.30 -16.48 1.69
N HIS A 148 -7.75 -16.76 2.92
CA HIS A 148 -6.87 -16.90 4.06
C HIS A 148 -5.88 -18.06 3.87
N GLN A 149 -6.33 -19.24 3.44
CA GLN A 149 -5.42 -20.37 3.18
C GLN A 149 -4.38 -20.08 2.08
N ARG A 150 -4.78 -19.43 0.98
CA ARG A 150 -3.83 -19.04 -0.08
C ARG A 150 -2.79 -18.08 0.46
N GLN A 151 -3.20 -17.07 1.22
CA GLN A 151 -2.29 -16.07 1.78
C GLN A 151 -1.33 -16.70 2.81
N SER A 152 -1.82 -17.54 3.71
CA SER A 152 -1.02 -18.20 4.74
C SER A 152 -0.05 -19.25 4.18
N ARG A 153 -0.42 -19.94 3.09
CA ARG A 153 0.45 -20.93 2.42
C ARG A 153 1.36 -20.32 1.35
N PHE A 154 1.14 -19.08 0.95
CA PHE A 154 1.92 -18.45 -0.09
C PHE A 154 3.41 -18.37 0.34
N PRO A 155 4.36 -18.77 -0.52
CA PRO A 155 5.79 -18.74 -0.20
C PRO A 155 6.32 -17.29 -0.28
N TRP A 156 5.97 -16.45 0.69
CA TRP A 156 6.30 -15.02 0.67
C TRP A 156 7.80 -14.72 0.50
N GLY A 157 8.67 -15.62 0.96
CA GLY A 157 10.12 -15.49 0.80
C GLY A 157 10.64 -15.67 -0.64
N SER A 158 9.87 -16.29 -1.54
CA SER A 158 10.26 -16.46 -2.95
C SER A 158 9.84 -15.30 -3.85
N ARG A 159 9.12 -14.31 -3.29
CA ARG A 159 8.56 -13.23 -4.08
C ARG A 159 9.60 -12.16 -4.39
N THR A 160 9.77 -11.85 -5.67
CA THR A 160 10.63 -10.73 -6.10
C THR A 160 9.90 -9.40 -5.94
N CYS A 161 10.51 -8.46 -5.23
CA CYS A 161 10.01 -7.09 -5.13
C CYS A 161 10.09 -6.40 -6.49
N LYS A 162 8.96 -5.89 -7.00
CA LYS A 162 8.94 -5.22 -8.32
C LYS A 162 9.64 -3.86 -8.29
N LEU A 163 9.68 -3.23 -7.12
CA LEU A 163 10.43 -2.00 -6.87
C LEU A 163 11.93 -2.24 -6.71
N THR A 164 12.48 -3.28 -7.35
CA THR A 164 13.90 -3.60 -7.24
C THR A 164 14.71 -2.33 -7.55
N PRO A 165 15.52 -1.84 -6.61
CA PRO A 165 16.23 -0.60 -6.79
C PRO A 165 17.14 -0.72 -8.02
N GLN A 166 17.09 0.24 -8.94
CA GLN A 166 18.07 0.35 -10.03
C GLN A 166 19.42 0.90 -9.51
N LEU A 167 19.75 0.62 -8.25
CA LEU A 167 20.97 1.09 -7.60
C LEU A 167 22.18 0.54 -8.36
N GLY A 168 23.04 1.44 -8.81
CA GLY A 168 24.21 1.09 -9.61
C GLY A 168 23.95 0.87 -11.11
N LYS A 169 22.70 0.94 -11.59
CA LYS A 169 22.42 0.91 -13.04
C LYS A 169 22.50 2.28 -13.70
N ILE A 170 22.21 3.33 -12.92
CA ILE A 170 22.36 4.74 -13.32
C ILE A 170 23.11 5.47 -12.21
N SER A 171 23.82 6.54 -12.57
CA SER A 171 24.45 7.41 -11.59
C SER A 171 23.40 8.15 -10.75
N MET A 172 23.77 8.55 -9.53
CA MET A 172 22.88 9.35 -8.68
C MET A 172 22.54 10.72 -9.30
N GLU A 173 23.44 11.28 -10.11
CA GLU A 173 23.19 12.54 -10.82
C GLU A 173 22.13 12.37 -11.92
N GLU A 174 22.20 11.29 -12.70
CA GLU A 174 21.18 10.96 -13.69
C GLU A 174 19.84 10.69 -13.02
N TYR A 175 19.83 9.93 -11.92
CA TYR A 175 18.61 9.65 -11.19
C TYR A 175 17.93 10.94 -10.68
N ARG A 176 18.70 11.88 -10.11
CA ARG A 176 18.16 13.17 -9.64
C ARG A 176 17.45 13.95 -10.75
N LYS A 177 17.90 13.85 -12.00
CA LYS A 177 17.24 14.49 -13.16
C LYS A 177 15.90 13.85 -13.53
N LEU A 178 15.69 12.58 -13.19
CA LEU A 178 14.44 11.85 -13.45
C LEU A 178 13.40 12.04 -12.33
N ARG A 179 13.77 12.63 -11.20
CA ARG A 179 12.85 12.80 -10.06
C ARG A 179 11.79 13.85 -10.39
N PRO A 180 10.52 13.63 -10.01
CA PRO A 180 9.48 14.61 -10.22
C PRO A 180 9.78 15.94 -9.51
N PRO A 181 9.36 17.08 -10.07
CA PRO A 181 9.44 18.37 -9.38
C PRO A 181 8.72 18.31 -8.03
N GLY A 182 9.35 18.81 -6.97
CA GLY A 182 8.77 18.83 -5.62
C GLY A 182 9.10 17.61 -4.74
N ALA A 183 9.72 16.57 -5.29
CA ALA A 183 10.20 15.43 -4.50
C ALA A 183 11.22 15.88 -3.43
N TRP A 184 11.17 15.23 -2.27
CA TRP A 184 11.99 15.57 -1.11
C TRP A 184 13.48 15.54 -1.44
N PRO A 185 14.30 16.50 -1.00
CA PRO A 185 15.72 16.57 -1.39
C PRO A 185 16.54 15.33 -0.97
N ILE A 186 17.41 14.86 -1.88
CA ILE A 186 18.37 13.75 -1.69
C ILE A 186 19.73 14.06 -2.30
#